data_AF-A0AAV6P2T2-F1
#
_entry.id   AF-A0AAV6P2T2-F1
#
_cell.length_a   1.000
_cell.length_b   1.000
_cell.length_c   1.000
_cell.angle_alpha   90.00
_cell.angle_beta   90.00
_cell.angle_gamma   90.00
#
_symmetry.space_group_name_H-M   'P 1'
#
loop_
_entity.id
_entity.type
_entity.pdbx_description
1 polymer ?
#
loop_
_entity_poly.entity_id
_entity_poly.type
_entity_poly.pdbx_seq_one_letter_code
_entity_poly.pdbx_strand_id
1 'polypeptide(L)'
;MTLTTAGKLCQNPVGYALELVRKAKADVTEEYMKSVADLMVTKGQPHFTIMRSYLVSDVTGAGFRDVDFGWGKAAYGGPAKGGVGAIPGVVIFYIPFKNKMGEKGVSVSLCLPVPAMERFVEELDGLLKGKQTIDGFFIPSAL
;
A
#
# COMPACT_ATOMS: atom_id res chain seq x y z
N MET A 1 -10.42 17.86 -3.38
CA MET A 1 -10.80 16.84 -2.39
C MET A 1 -11.78 15.87 -3.03
N THR A 2 -11.36 14.62 -3.28
CA THR A 2 -12.26 13.56 -3.79
C THR A 2 -12.99 12.90 -2.64
N LEU A 3 -14.30 12.80 -2.72
CA LEU A 3 -15.13 12.12 -1.73
C LEU A 3 -15.94 11.02 -2.39
N THR A 4 -15.94 9.83 -1.78
CA THR A 4 -16.78 8.71 -2.20
C THR A 4 -17.23 7.93 -0.98
N THR A 5 -18.22 7.06 -1.17
CA THR A 5 -18.73 6.16 -0.11
C THR A 5 -18.30 4.73 -0.42
N ALA A 6 -18.26 3.87 0.60
CA ALA A 6 -17.98 2.44 0.41
C ALA A 6 -18.95 1.80 -0.59
N GLY A 7 -20.25 2.16 -0.52
CA GLY A 7 -21.25 1.67 -1.47
C GLY A 7 -20.94 2.06 -2.92
N LYS A 8 -20.53 3.32 -3.17
CA LYS A 8 -20.12 3.76 -4.51
C LYS A 8 -18.85 3.04 -4.98
N LEU A 9 -17.89 2.80 -4.09
CA LEU A 9 -16.69 2.03 -4.43
C LEU A 9 -17.04 0.59 -4.84
N CYS A 10 -17.93 -0.09 -4.12
CA CYS A 10 -18.32 -1.47 -4.42
C CYS A 10 -19.18 -1.61 -5.70
N GLN A 11 -19.97 -0.59 -6.03
CA GLN A 11 -20.88 -0.62 -7.19
C GLN A 11 -20.22 -0.20 -8.51
N ASN A 12 -18.99 0.32 -8.47
CA ASN A 12 -18.27 0.82 -9.63
C ASN A 12 -17.03 -0.04 -9.92
N PRO A 13 -16.55 -0.10 -11.18
CA PRO A 13 -15.35 -0.87 -11.52
C PRO A 13 -14.11 -0.29 -10.83
N VAL A 14 -13.06 -1.11 -10.69
CA VAL A 14 -11.78 -0.70 -10.08
C VAL A 14 -11.18 0.58 -10.68
N GLY A 15 -11.44 0.85 -11.96
CA GLY A 15 -11.02 2.08 -12.65
C GLY A 15 -11.58 3.36 -12.00
N TYR A 16 -12.81 3.31 -11.46
CA TYR A 16 -13.40 4.43 -10.73
C TYR A 16 -12.59 4.77 -9.47
N ALA A 17 -12.20 3.74 -8.69
CA ALA A 17 -11.35 3.92 -7.52
C ALA A 17 -9.98 4.51 -7.92
N LEU A 18 -9.39 4.03 -9.02
CA LEU A 18 -8.12 4.56 -9.53
C LEU A 18 -8.22 6.04 -9.92
N GLU A 19 -9.30 6.47 -10.57
CA GLU A 19 -9.51 7.88 -10.90
C GLU A 19 -9.62 8.76 -9.65
N LEU A 20 -10.30 8.28 -8.60
CA LEU A 20 -10.36 9.00 -7.32
C LEU A 20 -8.97 9.17 -6.72
N VAL A 21 -8.15 8.11 -6.70
CA VAL A 21 -6.76 8.19 -6.21
C VAL A 21 -5.92 9.16 -7.03
N ARG A 22 -6.05 9.13 -8.36
CA ARG A 22 -5.32 10.06 -9.25
C ARG A 22 -5.69 11.51 -9.01
N LYS A 23 -6.99 11.80 -8.87
CA LYS A 23 -7.49 13.14 -8.54
C LYS A 23 -7.03 13.60 -7.16
N ALA A 24 -7.15 12.74 -6.14
CA ALA A 24 -6.66 13.03 -4.80
C ALA A 24 -5.16 13.34 -4.78
N LYS A 25 -4.35 12.58 -5.53
CA LYS A 25 -2.91 12.82 -5.66
C LYS A 25 -2.60 14.14 -6.40
N ALA A 26 -3.38 14.49 -7.42
CA ALA A 26 -3.20 15.74 -8.17
C ALA A 26 -3.54 16.99 -7.33
N ASP A 27 -4.42 16.86 -6.35
CA ASP A 27 -4.76 17.94 -5.42
C ASP A 27 -3.61 18.27 -4.43
N VAL A 28 -2.57 17.44 -4.34
CA VAL A 28 -1.41 17.67 -3.48
C VAL A 28 -0.41 18.59 -4.19
N THR A 29 -0.47 19.89 -3.87
CA THR A 29 0.44 20.91 -4.40
C THR A 29 1.53 21.30 -3.39
N GLU A 30 2.49 22.13 -3.83
CA GLU A 30 3.51 22.68 -2.93
C GLU A 30 2.88 23.55 -1.82
N GLU A 31 1.90 24.39 -2.17
CA GLU A 31 1.18 25.23 -1.19
C GLU A 31 0.40 24.37 -0.20
N TYR A 32 -0.21 23.28 -0.65
CA TYR A 32 -0.86 22.31 0.23
C TYR A 32 0.16 21.72 1.22
N MET A 33 1.34 21.30 0.75
CA MET A 33 2.39 20.75 1.61
C MET A 33 2.93 21.77 2.62
N LYS A 34 3.11 23.03 2.22
CA LYS A 34 3.49 24.14 3.13
C LYS A 34 2.44 24.35 4.20
N SER A 35 1.16 24.40 3.83
CA SER A 35 0.04 24.52 4.77
C SER A 35 -0.02 23.36 5.76
N VAL A 36 0.24 22.13 5.30
CA VAL A 36 0.35 20.96 6.19
C VAL A 36 1.52 21.09 7.16
N ALA A 37 2.68 21.57 6.71
CA ALA A 37 3.84 21.80 7.57
C ALA A 37 3.54 22.87 8.65
N ASP A 38 2.94 24.00 8.26
CA ASP A 38 2.52 25.06 9.18
C ASP A 38 1.51 24.53 10.21
N LEU A 39 0.57 23.70 9.77
CA LEU A 39 -0.39 23.03 10.66
C LEU A 39 0.31 22.10 11.65
N MET A 40 1.30 21.31 11.21
CA MET A 40 2.07 20.41 12.07
C MET A 40 2.88 21.17 13.13
N VAL A 41 3.43 22.34 12.79
CA VAL A 41 4.12 23.22 13.74
C VAL A 41 3.14 23.85 14.73
N THR A 42 1.99 24.33 14.23
CA THR A 42 1.03 25.09 15.04
C THR A 42 0.25 24.21 16.00
N LYS A 43 -0.16 23.00 15.57
CA LYS A 43 -1.04 22.12 16.35
C LYS A 43 -0.34 20.91 16.97
N GLY A 44 0.93 20.69 16.65
CA GLY A 44 1.67 19.50 17.05
C GLY A 44 1.13 18.25 16.35
N GLN A 45 1.88 17.74 15.37
CA GLN A 45 1.62 16.53 14.56
C GLN A 45 0.31 15.77 14.90
N PRO A 46 -0.83 16.20 14.35
CA PRO A 46 -2.12 15.63 14.72
C PRO A 46 -2.18 14.15 14.33
N HIS A 47 -2.68 13.31 15.23
CA HIS A 47 -2.91 11.91 14.89
C HIS A 47 -4.07 11.81 13.89
N PHE A 48 -3.88 11.02 12.84
CA PHE A 48 -4.96 10.71 11.89
C PHE A 48 -5.85 9.60 12.45
N THR A 49 -7.13 9.61 12.08
CA THR A 49 -8.07 8.56 12.48
C THR A 49 -7.65 7.23 11.85
N ILE A 50 -7.24 6.25 12.65
CA ILE A 50 -6.85 4.91 12.18
C ILE A 50 -8.07 4.05 11.86
N MET A 51 -9.19 4.24 12.57
CA MET A 51 -10.39 3.42 12.41
C MET A 51 -11.01 3.58 11.01
N ARG A 52 -11.19 2.47 10.30
CA ARG A 52 -11.71 2.40 8.91
C ARG A 52 -10.83 3.11 7.87
N SER A 53 -9.59 3.40 8.23
CA SER A 53 -8.58 3.91 7.31
C SER A 53 -7.74 2.76 6.77
N TYR A 54 -7.33 2.88 5.51
CA TYR A 54 -6.42 1.94 4.84
C TYR A 54 -5.18 2.73 4.41
N LEU A 55 -4.04 2.45 5.04
CA LEU A 55 -2.80 3.17 4.77
C LEU A 55 -1.91 2.37 3.83
N VAL A 56 -1.55 2.98 2.70
CA VAL A 56 -0.63 2.41 1.72
C VAL A 56 0.64 3.25 1.69
N SER A 57 1.79 2.58 1.76
CA SER A 57 3.09 3.20 1.64
C SER A 57 3.87 2.53 0.51
N ASP A 58 4.14 3.28 -0.55
CA ASP A 58 4.97 2.83 -1.65
C ASP A 58 6.44 3.10 -1.33
N VAL A 59 7.18 2.03 -1.05
CA VAL A 59 8.62 2.09 -0.79
C VAL A 59 9.42 1.55 -1.97
N THR A 60 8.80 1.41 -3.15
CA THR A 60 9.49 0.88 -4.33
C THR A 60 10.61 1.78 -4.83
N GLY A 61 10.44 3.09 -4.67
CA GLY A 61 11.45 4.11 -5.00
C GLY A 61 12.51 4.35 -3.91
N ALA A 62 12.45 3.66 -2.76
CA ALA A 62 13.34 3.94 -1.63
C ALA A 62 14.79 3.42 -1.83
N GLY A 63 15.04 2.60 -2.86
CA GLY A 63 16.39 2.13 -3.18
C GLY A 63 16.96 1.10 -2.19
N PHE A 64 16.16 0.55 -1.28
CA PHE A 64 16.61 -0.40 -0.25
C PHE A 64 17.40 -1.60 -0.81
N ARG A 65 17.16 -2.01 -2.06
CA ARG A 65 17.86 -3.11 -2.73
C ARG A 65 19.21 -2.73 -3.33
N ASP A 66 19.41 -1.45 -3.62
CA ASP A 66 20.64 -0.96 -4.25
C ASP A 66 21.71 -0.57 -3.22
N VAL A 67 21.40 -0.69 -1.92
CA VAL A 67 22.36 -0.54 -0.83
C VAL A 67 23.41 -1.65 -0.91
N ASP A 68 24.68 -1.24 -0.90
CA ASP A 68 25.85 -2.13 -0.91
C ASP A 68 26.86 -1.61 0.13
N PHE A 69 27.18 -2.46 1.11
CA PHE A 69 28.15 -2.18 2.17
C PHE A 69 29.56 -2.74 1.89
N GLY A 70 29.81 -3.19 0.65
CA GLY A 70 31.05 -3.86 0.24
C GLY A 70 30.91 -5.39 0.09
N TRP A 71 29.70 -5.93 0.27
CA TRP A 71 29.40 -7.36 0.14
C TRP A 71 28.43 -7.66 -1.01
N GLY A 72 28.14 -6.66 -1.85
CA GLY A 72 27.15 -6.74 -2.91
C GLY A 72 25.80 -6.18 -2.46
N LYS A 73 24.90 -6.05 -3.44
CA LYS A 73 23.56 -5.51 -3.27
C LYS A 73 22.68 -6.37 -2.35
N ALA A 74 21.77 -5.73 -1.63
CA ALA A 74 20.84 -6.41 -0.76
C ALA A 74 19.94 -7.42 -1.53
N ALA A 75 19.87 -8.65 -1.01
CA ALA A 75 18.98 -9.69 -1.56
C ALA A 75 17.49 -9.35 -1.38
N TYR A 76 17.16 -8.69 -0.27
CA TYR A 76 15.82 -8.16 0.08
C TYR A 76 16.01 -6.86 0.86
N GLY A 77 15.02 -5.97 0.79
CA GLY A 77 14.98 -4.76 1.61
C GLY A 77 13.57 -4.20 1.67
N GLY A 78 13.20 -3.67 2.84
CA GLY A 78 11.87 -3.11 3.09
C GLY A 78 11.58 -2.95 4.58
N PRO A 79 10.38 -2.47 4.93
CA PRO A 79 9.96 -2.28 6.32
C PRO A 79 9.91 -3.60 7.09
N ALA A 80 10.45 -3.60 8.31
CA ALA A 80 10.48 -4.78 9.17
C ALA A 80 9.11 -5.17 9.75
N LYS A 81 8.15 -4.22 9.81
CA LYS A 81 6.79 -4.44 10.33
C LYS A 81 5.76 -3.72 9.47
N GLY A 82 4.64 -4.39 9.18
CA GLY A 82 3.46 -3.86 8.46
C GLY A 82 2.48 -3.07 9.35
N GLY A 83 2.96 -2.35 10.36
CA GLY A 83 2.10 -1.74 11.38
C GLY A 83 2.62 -0.40 11.89
N VAL A 84 1.73 0.39 12.49
CA VAL A 84 2.09 1.60 13.23
C VAL A 84 2.20 1.22 14.70
N GLY A 85 3.42 1.21 15.24
CA GLY A 85 3.67 0.81 16.63
C GLY A 85 3.33 -0.66 16.89
N ALA A 86 2.48 -0.93 17.89
CA ALA A 86 2.07 -2.28 18.28
C ALA A 86 0.84 -2.81 17.52
N ILE A 87 0.27 -2.04 16.59
CA ILE A 87 -0.96 -2.43 15.88
C ILE A 87 -0.59 -3.11 14.54
N PRO A 88 -0.76 -4.44 14.41
CA PRO A 88 -0.46 -5.14 13.18
C PRO A 88 -1.46 -4.78 12.07
N GLY A 89 -1.00 -4.74 10.82
CA GLY A 89 -1.87 -4.66 9.64
C GLY A 89 -2.46 -3.28 9.31
N VAL A 90 -2.00 -2.22 9.99
CA VAL A 90 -2.45 -0.85 9.71
C VAL A 90 -1.85 -0.31 8.41
N VAL A 91 -0.66 -0.77 8.02
CA VAL A 91 0.09 -0.25 6.87
C VAL A 91 0.40 -1.35 5.87
N ILE A 92 0.00 -1.11 4.62
CA ILE A 92 0.35 -1.94 3.48
C ILE A 92 1.56 -1.32 2.80
N PHE A 93 2.59 -2.13 2.60
CA PHE A 93 3.80 -1.69 1.92
C PHE A 93 3.90 -2.29 0.54
N TYR A 94 4.24 -1.45 -0.44
CA TYR A 94 4.67 -1.91 -1.76
C TYR A 94 6.18 -1.99 -1.76
N ILE A 95 6.70 -3.21 -1.81
CA ILE A 95 8.12 -3.51 -1.64
C ILE A 95 8.67 -4.02 -2.97
N PRO A 96 9.82 -3.52 -3.47
CA PRO A 96 10.48 -4.10 -4.62
C PRO A 96 10.72 -5.59 -4.41
N PHE A 97 10.31 -6.39 -5.38
CA PHE A 97 10.52 -7.83 -5.40
C PHE A 97 11.29 -8.24 -6.66
N LYS A 98 12.06 -9.33 -6.59
CA LYS A 98 12.73 -9.95 -7.74
C LYS A 98 12.55 -11.44 -7.57
N ASN A 99 11.92 -12.07 -8.55
CA ASN A 99 11.65 -13.50 -8.49
C ASN A 99 12.93 -14.31 -8.79
N LYS A 100 12.82 -15.65 -8.72
CA LYS A 100 13.95 -16.56 -8.97
C LYS A 100 14.50 -16.46 -10.41
N MET A 101 13.67 -16.03 -11.37
CA MET A 101 14.04 -15.82 -12.77
C MET A 101 14.71 -14.46 -12.99
N GLY A 102 14.76 -13.61 -11.96
CA GLY A 102 15.36 -12.30 -12.00
C GLY A 102 14.45 -11.18 -12.52
N GLU A 103 13.16 -11.47 -12.69
CA GLU A 103 12.16 -10.49 -13.11
C GLU A 103 11.80 -9.57 -11.93
N LYS A 104 11.70 -8.27 -12.22
CA LYS A 104 11.33 -7.26 -11.22
C LYS A 104 9.81 -7.27 -11.02
N GLY A 105 9.38 -7.20 -9.78
CA GLY A 105 7.97 -7.10 -9.41
C GLY A 105 7.78 -6.24 -8.15
N VAL A 106 6.53 -6.19 -7.69
CA VAL A 106 6.14 -5.51 -6.45
C VAL A 106 5.48 -6.55 -5.55
N SER A 107 6.00 -6.69 -4.34
CA SER A 107 5.34 -7.44 -3.28
C SER A 107 4.46 -6.49 -2.47
N VAL A 108 3.23 -6.91 -2.20
CA VAL A 108 2.25 -6.15 -1.41
C VAL A 108 1.92 -6.95 -0.16
N SER A 109 2.19 -6.38 1.02
CA SER A 109 1.89 -7.03 2.30
C SER A 109 0.57 -6.53 2.88
N LEU A 110 -0.42 -7.41 3.06
CA LEU A 110 -1.73 -7.11 3.64
C LEU A 110 -1.97 -8.02 4.85
N CYS A 111 -2.51 -7.47 5.93
CA CYS A 111 -2.95 -8.24 7.10
C CYS A 111 -4.36 -7.79 7.49
N LEU A 112 -5.32 -8.70 7.41
CA LEU A 112 -6.73 -8.51 7.81
C LEU A 112 -7.15 -9.62 8.76
N PRO A 113 -8.21 -9.44 9.57
CA PRO A 113 -8.83 -10.55 10.28
C PRO A 113 -9.19 -11.69 9.31
N VAL A 114 -9.01 -12.94 9.76
CA VAL A 114 -9.22 -14.17 8.94
C VAL A 114 -10.45 -14.09 8.02
N PRO A 115 -11.68 -13.82 8.51
CA PRO A 115 -12.86 -13.81 7.63
C PRO A 115 -12.86 -12.70 6.57
N ALA A 116 -12.15 -11.58 6.84
CA ALA A 116 -11.97 -10.52 5.87
C ALA A 116 -10.88 -10.88 4.85
N MET A 117 -9.85 -11.62 5.28
CA MET A 117 -8.77 -12.05 4.40
C MET A 117 -9.24 -13.10 3.38
N GLU A 118 -10.07 -14.05 3.81
CA GLU A 118 -10.68 -15.05 2.92
C GLU A 118 -11.49 -14.37 1.80
N ARG A 119 -12.38 -13.45 2.16
CA ARG A 119 -13.15 -12.65 1.19
C ARG A 119 -12.27 -11.80 0.30
N PHE A 120 -11.21 -11.19 0.84
CA PHE A 120 -10.29 -10.38 0.05
C PHE A 120 -9.61 -11.20 -1.04
N VAL A 121 -9.17 -12.43 -0.72
CA VAL A 121 -8.56 -13.34 -1.69
C VAL A 121 -9.55 -13.71 -2.79
N GLU A 122 -10.80 -14.04 -2.44
CA GLU A 122 -11.85 -14.36 -3.42
C GLU A 122 -12.12 -13.20 -4.38
N GLU A 123 -12.29 -11.99 -3.87
CA GLU A 123 -12.55 -10.79 -4.67
C GLU A 123 -11.34 -10.42 -5.55
N LEU A 124 -10.12 -10.54 -5.01
CA LEU A 124 -8.89 -10.30 -5.76
C LEU A 124 -8.75 -11.31 -6.90
N ASP A 125 -8.97 -12.58 -6.62
CA ASP A 125 -8.96 -13.64 -7.63
C ASP A 125 -9.99 -13.39 -8.73
N GLY A 126 -11.21 -12.97 -8.36
CA GLY A 126 -12.25 -12.60 -9.31
C GLY A 126 -11.84 -11.43 -10.20
N LEU A 127 -11.22 -10.41 -9.61
CA LEU A 127 -10.70 -9.24 -10.33
C LEU A 127 -9.58 -9.61 -11.31
N LEU A 128 -8.69 -10.52 -10.92
CA LEU A 128 -7.55 -10.95 -11.70
C LEU A 128 -7.90 -11.98 -12.77
N LYS A 129 -8.81 -12.92 -12.52
CA LYS A 129 -9.23 -13.92 -13.52
C LYS A 129 -9.91 -13.29 -14.75
N GLY A 130 -10.44 -12.07 -14.63
CA GLY A 130 -10.90 -11.27 -15.77
C GLY A 130 -9.80 -10.66 -16.66
N LYS A 131 -8.52 -10.79 -16.28
CA LYS A 131 -7.34 -10.30 -17.01
C LYS A 131 -6.20 -11.35 -16.89
N GLN A 132 -5.96 -12.13 -17.95
CA GLN A 132 -5.03 -13.26 -17.91
C GLN A 132 -3.74 -13.06 -17.09
N THR A 133 -3.50 -14.06 -16.23
CA THR A 133 -2.27 -14.51 -15.58
C THR A 133 -1.29 -13.44 -15.13
N ILE A 134 -1.45 -12.98 -13.88
CA ILE A 134 -0.31 -12.57 -13.07
C ILE A 134 -0.02 -13.69 -12.09
N ASP A 135 1.24 -14.15 -12.05
CA ASP A 135 1.76 -15.04 -11.02
C ASP A 135 1.83 -14.29 -9.68
N GLY A 136 0.66 -13.99 -9.12
CA GLY A 136 0.50 -13.45 -7.79
C GLY A 136 0.72 -14.58 -6.79
N PHE A 137 1.94 -14.68 -6.25
CA PHE A 137 2.21 -15.58 -5.15
C PHE A 137 1.68 -14.95 -3.85
N PHE A 138 0.47 -15.35 -3.46
CA PHE A 138 -0.08 -15.02 -2.15
C PHE A 138 0.51 -15.96 -1.11
N ILE A 139 1.38 -15.44 -0.23
CA ILE A 139 1.84 -16.16 0.97
C ILE A 139 0.99 -15.64 2.13
N PRO A 140 -0.04 -16.38 2.59
CA PRO A 140 -0.60 -16.11 3.90
C PRO A 140 0.52 -16.38 4.92
N SER A 141 1.00 -15.36 5.62
CA SER A 141 1.82 -15.63 6.80
C SER A 141 0.88 -16.15 7.88
N ALA A 142 0.85 -17.47 8.06
CA ALA A 142 0.42 -18.04 9.32
C ALA A 142 1.44 -17.58 10.38
N LEU A 143 0.98 -16.82 11.36
CA LEU A 143 1.57 -16.90 12.68
C LEU A 143 1.14 -18.22 13.31
#